data_AF-A0A0G0LN44-F1
#
_entry.id   AF-A0A0G0LN44-F1
#
_cell.length_a   1.000
_cell.length_b   1.000
_cell.length_c   1.000
_cell.angle_alpha   90.00
_cell.angle_beta   90.00
_cell.angle_gamma   90.00
#
_symmetry.space_group_name_H-M   'P 1'
#
loop_
_entity.id
_entity.type
_entity.pdbx_description
1 polymer ?
#
loop_
_entity_poly.entity_id
_entity_poly.type
_entity_poly.pdbx_seq_one_letter_code
_entity_poly.pdbx_strand_id
1 'polypeptide(L)'
;MAIGMVIVAMLGLVFMAIFQNKNYNYDRIIIYGQDNDGQTFSLVLESSRSEVFAGLYEHFYTVDILYKDEVYRDYIQKSKIGASIQNIGFLNNFRYRSALDKTSESYDFKIDTKNINLQVAIPKLESDFLVKNSLTDFRYISSSVAAVQVGDQKFNAHVMTDRVISTDFLKMATLEQTKLVTSSMALWDESGNYYHIDITKVKSSNANYQSHTWILYKDARTNSTSKIFEVDQNTPKQVTITIPKLNNTKISLVSDWVLSHRNFDTVQTVLGQVIDIDGERKISGYYHFIDNTK
;
A
#
# COMPACT_ATOMS: atom_id res chain seq x y z
N MET A 1 10.79 -51.07 14.13
CA MET A 1 11.20 -50.16 13.03
C MET A 1 10.02 -49.56 12.27
N ALA A 2 9.00 -50.35 11.87
CA ALA A 2 7.85 -49.82 11.12
C ALA A 2 7.02 -48.74 11.84
N ILE A 3 6.78 -48.88 13.15
CA ILE A 3 5.99 -47.90 13.94
C ILE A 3 6.71 -46.54 14.05
N GLY A 4 8.04 -46.54 14.16
CA GLY A 4 8.85 -45.31 14.20
C GLY A 4 8.84 -44.54 12.88
N MET A 5 8.87 -45.25 11.74
CA MET A 5 8.74 -44.62 10.42
C MET A 5 7.35 -44.02 10.18
N VAL A 6 6.29 -44.66 10.69
CA VAL A 6 4.92 -44.14 10.58
C VAL A 6 4.74 -42.87 11.42
N ILE A 7 5.31 -42.80 12.62
CA ILE A 7 5.26 -41.60 13.47
C ILE A 7 6.05 -40.45 12.82
N VAL A 8 7.24 -40.71 12.26
CA VAL A 8 8.05 -39.69 11.56
C VAL A 8 7.36 -39.22 10.27
N ALA A 9 6.70 -40.11 9.52
CA ALA A 9 5.93 -39.75 8.34
C ALA A 9 4.67 -38.94 8.69
N MET A 10 3.95 -39.29 9.76
CA MET A 10 2.82 -38.51 10.26
C MET A 10 3.25 -37.15 10.79
N LEU A 11 4.36 -37.08 11.55
CA LEU A 11 4.92 -35.80 11.99
C LEU A 11 5.38 -34.97 10.79
N GLY A 12 5.97 -35.58 9.75
CA GLY A 12 6.33 -34.91 8.51
C GLY A 12 5.12 -34.40 7.72
N LEU A 13 4.02 -35.15 7.69
CA LEU A 13 2.75 -34.72 7.07
C LEU A 13 2.05 -33.63 7.89
N VAL A 14 2.09 -33.70 9.21
CA VAL A 14 1.60 -32.64 10.10
C VAL A 14 2.47 -31.38 9.97
N PHE A 15 3.79 -31.53 9.85
CA PHE A 15 4.70 -30.41 9.57
C PHE A 15 4.41 -29.82 8.18
N MET A 16 4.27 -30.63 7.14
CA MET A 16 3.85 -30.15 5.82
C MET A 16 2.47 -29.49 5.85
N ALA A 17 1.49 -30.02 6.58
CA ALA A 17 0.16 -29.43 6.71
C ALA A 17 0.14 -28.12 7.53
N ILE A 18 1.07 -27.95 8.47
CA ILE A 18 1.23 -26.70 9.23
C ILE A 18 1.96 -25.61 8.41
N PHE A 19 2.76 -26.00 7.43
CA PHE A 19 3.62 -25.09 6.64
C PHE A 19 3.26 -24.95 5.16
N GLN A 20 2.32 -25.74 4.61
CA GLN A 20 1.85 -25.59 3.23
C GLN A 20 0.53 -24.80 3.18
N ASN A 21 0.48 -23.82 2.27
CA ASN A 21 -0.71 -23.09 1.84
C ASN A 21 -1.42 -22.23 2.89
N LYS A 22 -0.66 -21.46 3.67
CA LYS A 22 -1.22 -20.44 4.55
C LYS A 22 -1.62 -19.20 3.75
N ASN A 23 -2.89 -18.83 3.84
CA ASN A 23 -3.40 -17.64 3.17
C ASN A 23 -2.86 -16.36 3.83
N TYR A 24 -2.42 -15.43 2.99
CA TYR A 24 -1.99 -14.10 3.36
C TYR A 24 -2.75 -13.07 2.53
N ASN A 25 -3.39 -12.12 3.20
CA ASN A 25 -4.09 -11.03 2.55
C ASN A 25 -3.59 -9.71 3.10
N TYR A 26 -3.14 -8.82 2.22
CA TYR A 26 -2.70 -7.48 2.55
C TYR A 26 -3.50 -6.47 1.74
N ASP A 27 -4.06 -5.48 2.41
CA ASP A 27 -4.65 -4.29 1.80
C ASP A 27 -3.92 -3.08 2.39
N ARG A 28 -3.38 -2.22 1.54
CA ARG A 28 -2.92 -0.87 1.90
C ARG A 28 -3.76 0.14 1.14
N ILE A 29 -4.42 1.03 1.86
CA ILE A 29 -5.22 2.13 1.33
C ILE A 29 -4.52 3.43 1.72
N ILE A 30 -4.02 4.16 0.73
CA ILE A 30 -3.43 5.49 0.90
C ILE A 30 -4.40 6.51 0.31
N ILE A 31 -4.81 7.48 1.11
CA ILE A 31 -5.67 8.59 0.67
C ILE A 31 -4.91 9.89 0.90
N TYR A 32 -4.96 10.77 -0.10
CA TYR A 32 -4.34 12.09 -0.04
C TYR A 32 -5.22 13.12 -0.75
N GLY A 33 -5.43 14.27 -0.12
CA GLY A 33 -6.17 15.38 -0.71
C GLY A 33 -6.15 16.62 0.17
N GLN A 34 -6.98 17.59 -0.18
CA GLN A 34 -7.21 18.79 0.61
C GLN A 34 -8.70 18.94 0.88
N ASP A 35 -9.05 19.46 2.06
CA ASP A 35 -10.43 19.84 2.34
C ASP A 35 -10.83 21.15 1.63
N ASN A 36 -12.06 21.60 1.83
CA ASN A 36 -12.59 22.80 1.18
C ASN A 36 -11.87 24.10 1.61
N ASP A 37 -11.15 24.08 2.73
CA ASP A 37 -10.36 25.20 3.25
C ASP A 37 -8.88 25.10 2.82
N GLY A 38 -8.52 24.11 1.99
CA GLY A 38 -7.17 23.86 1.53
C GLY A 38 -6.28 23.10 2.51
N GLN A 39 -6.85 22.55 3.59
CA GLN A 39 -6.08 21.82 4.60
C GLN A 39 -5.74 20.42 4.13
N THR A 40 -4.46 20.05 4.24
CA THR A 40 -3.97 18.72 3.85
C THR A 40 -4.66 17.64 4.67
N PHE A 41 -5.16 16.63 3.96
CA PHE A 41 -5.66 15.39 4.51
C PHE A 41 -4.84 14.23 3.96
N SER A 42 -4.33 13.38 4.85
CA SER A 42 -3.73 12.12 4.47
C SER A 42 -4.18 11.00 5.39
N LEU A 43 -4.45 9.83 4.82
CA LEU A 43 -4.75 8.60 5.54
C LEU A 43 -3.90 7.48 4.94
N VAL A 44 -3.29 6.68 5.80
CA VAL A 44 -2.77 5.35 5.47
C VAL A 44 -3.47 4.35 6.34
N LEU A 45 -4.14 3.38 5.73
CA LEU A 45 -4.73 2.24 6.41
C LEU A 45 -4.10 0.97 5.84
N GLU A 46 -3.43 0.20 6.68
CA GLU A 46 -2.90 -1.11 6.29
C GLU A 46 -3.59 -2.22 7.08
N SER A 47 -3.85 -3.33 6.39
CA SER A 47 -4.51 -4.50 6.94
C SER A 47 -3.83 -5.77 6.43
N SER A 48 -3.03 -6.42 7.26
CA SER A 48 -2.51 -7.76 6.99
C SER A 48 -3.29 -8.83 7.77
N ARG A 49 -3.62 -9.92 7.07
CA ARG A 49 -4.33 -11.07 7.65
C ARG A 49 -3.63 -12.35 7.21
N SER A 50 -3.10 -13.08 8.18
CA SER A 50 -2.25 -14.25 7.94
C SER A 50 -2.85 -15.47 8.62
N GLU A 51 -3.10 -16.53 7.86
CA GLU A 51 -3.58 -17.79 8.42
C GLU A 51 -2.47 -18.46 9.23
N VAL A 52 -2.67 -18.62 10.53
CA VAL A 52 -1.69 -19.25 11.43
C VAL A 52 -2.03 -20.72 11.70
N PHE A 53 -3.32 -21.04 11.74
CA PHE A 53 -3.89 -22.39 11.79
C PHE A 53 -5.14 -22.42 10.91
N ALA A 54 -5.60 -23.60 10.50
CA ALA A 54 -6.76 -23.74 9.63
C ALA A 54 -7.96 -22.91 10.14
N GLY A 55 -8.34 -21.88 9.36
CA GLY A 55 -9.43 -20.97 9.68
C GLY A 55 -9.15 -19.91 10.77
N LEU A 56 -8.01 -19.97 11.47
CA LEU A 56 -7.57 -18.97 12.44
C LEU A 56 -6.52 -18.05 11.81
N TYR A 57 -6.82 -16.75 11.82
CA TYR A 57 -6.01 -15.71 11.25
C TYR A 57 -5.46 -14.78 12.33
N GLU A 58 -4.20 -14.39 12.19
CA GLU A 58 -3.64 -13.21 12.85
C GLU A 58 -3.97 -12.00 11.99
N HIS A 59 -4.66 -11.02 12.58
CA HIS A 59 -4.99 -9.76 11.94
C HIS A 59 -4.11 -8.67 12.54
N PHE A 60 -3.52 -7.87 11.67
CA PHE A 60 -2.77 -6.68 12.04
C PHE A 60 -3.26 -5.49 11.21
N TYR A 61 -3.65 -4.44 11.91
CA TYR A 61 -4.19 -3.21 11.34
C TYR A 61 -3.34 -2.04 11.81
N THR A 62 -2.99 -1.13 10.91
CA THR A 62 -2.34 0.15 11.23
C THR A 62 -3.12 1.28 10.60
N VAL A 63 -3.17 2.41 11.29
CA VAL A 63 -3.70 3.65 10.74
C VAL A 63 -2.77 4.80 11.06
N ASP A 64 -2.50 5.63 10.06
CA ASP A 64 -1.88 6.94 10.19
C ASP A 64 -2.81 7.96 9.52
N ILE A 65 -3.17 9.03 10.24
CA ILE A 65 -4.00 10.13 9.73
C ILE A 65 -3.27 11.44 9.98
N LEU A 66 -3.25 12.31 8.98
CA LEU A 66 -2.94 13.73 9.11
C LEU A 66 -4.15 14.56 8.69
N TYR A 67 -4.59 15.47 9.57
CA TYR A 67 -5.62 16.44 9.24
C TYR A 67 -5.46 17.69 10.13
N LYS A 68 -5.44 18.88 9.53
CA LYS A 68 -5.32 20.18 10.24
C LYS A 68 -4.16 20.19 11.25
N ASP A 69 -2.98 19.78 10.80
CA ASP A 69 -1.75 19.68 11.60
C ASP A 69 -1.78 18.64 12.73
N GLU A 70 -2.90 17.92 12.93
CA GLU A 70 -2.98 16.80 13.87
C GLU A 70 -2.57 15.50 13.18
N VAL A 71 -1.68 14.75 13.83
CA VAL A 71 -1.31 13.39 13.44
C VAL A 71 -1.90 12.40 14.42
N TYR A 72 -2.69 11.45 13.92
CA TYR A 72 -3.18 10.30 14.68
C TYR A 72 -2.56 9.01 14.16
N ARG A 73 -2.08 8.17 15.09
CA ARG A 73 -1.58 6.84 14.79
C ARG A 73 -2.19 5.83 15.75
N ASP A 74 -2.55 4.67 15.23
CA ASP A 74 -2.90 3.53 16.04
C ASP A 74 -2.58 2.21 15.34
N TYR A 75 -2.49 1.13 16.10
CA TYR A 75 -2.34 -0.21 15.57
C TYR A 75 -3.09 -1.24 16.43
N ILE A 76 -3.57 -2.29 15.79
CA ILE A 76 -4.30 -3.37 16.44
C ILE A 76 -3.78 -4.70 15.91
N GLN A 77 -3.45 -5.60 16.82
CA GLN A 77 -3.20 -7.00 16.50
C GLN A 77 -4.17 -7.90 17.26
N LYS A 78 -4.89 -8.80 16.55
CA LYS A 78 -5.75 -9.83 17.17
C LYS A 78 -5.86 -11.09 16.33
N SER A 79 -6.00 -12.23 17.01
CA SER A 79 -6.38 -13.49 16.39
C SER A 79 -7.90 -13.59 16.20
N LYS A 80 -8.36 -14.02 15.03
CA LYS A 80 -9.78 -14.13 14.65
C LYS A 80 -10.04 -15.32 13.72
N ILE A 81 -11.30 -15.74 13.67
CA ILE A 81 -11.74 -16.78 12.73
C ILE A 81 -12.08 -16.10 11.39
N GLY A 82 -11.48 -16.62 10.30
CA GLY A 82 -11.70 -16.15 8.93
C GLY A 82 -10.84 -14.95 8.51
N ALA A 83 -10.70 -14.76 7.20
CA ALA A 83 -9.83 -13.75 6.59
C ALA A 83 -10.50 -12.39 6.34
N SER A 84 -11.77 -12.21 6.69
CA SER A 84 -12.49 -10.96 6.41
C SER A 84 -12.03 -9.83 7.33
N ILE A 85 -11.91 -8.61 6.81
CA ILE A 85 -11.59 -7.43 7.63
C ILE A 85 -12.68 -7.24 8.68
N GLN A 86 -12.28 -6.98 9.93
CA GLN A 86 -13.17 -6.89 11.07
C GLN A 86 -13.35 -5.43 11.49
N ASN A 87 -14.54 -5.10 11.99
CA ASN A 87 -14.76 -3.85 12.71
C ASN A 87 -14.13 -3.98 14.10
N ILE A 88 -13.05 -3.24 14.33
CA ILE A 88 -12.24 -3.38 15.54
C ILE A 88 -11.47 -2.11 15.90
N GLY A 89 -11.56 -1.74 17.17
CA GLY A 89 -10.88 -0.56 17.73
C GLY A 89 -11.24 0.70 16.95
N PHE A 90 -10.26 1.28 16.26
CA PHE A 90 -10.46 2.49 15.46
C PHE A 90 -11.29 2.24 14.19
N LEU A 91 -11.30 1.01 13.64
CA LEU A 91 -11.92 0.70 12.36
C LEU A 91 -13.37 0.24 12.56
N ASN A 92 -14.33 1.03 12.11
CA ASN A 92 -15.76 0.74 12.23
C ASN A 92 -16.44 0.71 10.86
N ASN A 93 -17.54 -0.04 10.74
CA ASN A 93 -18.34 -0.15 9.52
C ASN A 93 -17.55 -0.46 8.23
N PHE A 94 -16.43 -1.17 8.33
CA PHE A 94 -15.66 -1.58 7.17
C PHE A 94 -16.47 -2.55 6.30
N ARG A 95 -16.66 -2.16 5.05
CA ARG A 95 -17.34 -2.91 4.01
C ARG A 95 -16.46 -2.92 2.79
N TYR A 96 -16.08 -4.11 2.39
CA TYR A 96 -15.42 -4.37 1.12
C TYR A 96 -16.40 -5.12 0.22
N ARG A 97 -16.52 -4.68 -1.03
CA ARG A 97 -17.27 -5.39 -2.07
C ARG A 97 -16.34 -5.60 -3.26
N SER A 98 -16.39 -6.79 -3.81
CA SER A 98 -15.74 -7.15 -5.08
C SER A 98 -16.79 -7.73 -6.00
N ALA A 99 -16.74 -7.36 -7.27
CA ALA A 99 -17.40 -8.14 -8.30
C ALA A 99 -16.81 -9.56 -8.35
N LEU A 100 -17.59 -10.54 -8.79
CA LEU A 100 -17.18 -11.95 -8.83
C LEU A 100 -15.96 -12.19 -9.72
N ASP A 101 -15.84 -11.39 -10.77
CA ASP A 101 -14.72 -11.35 -11.72
C ASP A 101 -13.55 -10.49 -11.23
N LYS A 102 -13.66 -9.87 -10.04
CA LYS A 102 -12.67 -8.95 -9.44
C LYS A 102 -12.31 -7.75 -10.33
N THR A 103 -13.18 -7.39 -11.28
CA THR A 103 -12.97 -6.25 -12.18
C THR A 103 -13.32 -4.92 -11.53
N SER A 104 -14.08 -4.95 -10.43
CA SER A 104 -14.42 -3.77 -9.66
C SER A 104 -14.48 -4.06 -8.17
N GLU A 105 -13.92 -3.14 -7.40
CA GLU A 105 -13.94 -3.18 -5.94
C GLU A 105 -14.41 -1.85 -5.36
N SER A 106 -14.96 -1.91 -4.15
CA SER A 106 -15.35 -0.72 -3.40
C SER A 106 -15.04 -0.91 -1.92
N TYR A 107 -14.70 0.18 -1.26
CA TYR A 107 -14.50 0.25 0.19
C TYR A 107 -15.42 1.30 0.79
N ASP A 108 -16.00 1.01 1.95
CA ASP A 108 -16.72 1.96 2.78
C ASP A 108 -16.33 1.67 4.22
N PHE A 109 -15.76 2.64 4.91
CA PHE A 109 -15.31 2.46 6.29
C PHE A 109 -15.34 3.76 7.08
N LYS A 110 -15.40 3.60 8.40
CA LYS A 110 -15.29 4.68 9.36
C LYS A 110 -14.07 4.48 10.24
N ILE A 111 -13.42 5.58 10.59
CA ILE A 111 -12.37 5.59 11.61
C ILE A 111 -12.81 6.55 12.70
N ASP A 112 -13.07 5.99 13.89
CA ASP A 112 -13.50 6.74 15.06
C ASP A 112 -12.33 6.82 16.04
N THR A 113 -11.80 8.03 16.22
CA THR A 113 -10.75 8.34 17.19
C THR A 113 -11.27 9.37 18.20
N LYS A 114 -10.47 9.69 19.22
CA LYS A 114 -10.83 10.70 20.22
C LYS A 114 -11.03 12.10 19.58
N ASN A 115 -10.28 12.40 18.52
CA ASN A 115 -10.23 13.75 17.92
C ASN A 115 -10.72 13.77 16.45
N ILE A 116 -10.73 12.63 15.77
CA ILE A 116 -11.04 12.52 14.34
C ILE A 116 -12.17 11.50 14.18
N ASN A 117 -13.31 11.96 13.68
CA ASN A 117 -14.37 11.09 13.16
C ASN A 117 -14.32 11.16 11.64
N LEU A 118 -13.90 10.06 11.03
CA LEU A 118 -13.66 9.95 9.59
C LEU A 118 -14.62 8.93 8.99
N GLN A 119 -15.24 9.29 7.87
CA GLN A 119 -15.92 8.36 6.98
C GLN A 119 -15.30 8.44 5.58
N VAL A 120 -15.03 7.28 4.99
CA VAL A 120 -14.45 7.15 3.65
C VAL A 120 -15.31 6.22 2.83
N ALA A 121 -15.64 6.64 1.61
CA ALA A 121 -16.24 5.79 0.59
C ALA A 121 -15.42 5.83 -0.70
N ILE A 122 -14.95 4.68 -1.13
CA ILE A 122 -14.28 4.45 -2.41
C ILE A 122 -15.28 3.67 -3.29
N PRO A 123 -16.01 4.34 -4.19
CA PRO A 123 -17.16 3.73 -4.87
C PRO A 123 -16.74 2.69 -5.92
N LYS A 124 -15.58 2.88 -6.56
CA LYS A 124 -15.06 1.99 -7.60
C LYS A 124 -13.54 2.05 -7.69
N LEU A 125 -12.93 0.88 -7.80
CA LEU A 125 -11.53 0.67 -8.14
C LEU A 125 -11.47 -0.29 -9.33
N GLU A 126 -10.69 0.05 -10.35
CA GLU A 126 -10.65 -0.68 -11.63
C GLU A 126 -9.48 -1.65 -11.76
N SER A 127 -8.82 -2.02 -10.66
CA SER A 127 -7.65 -2.94 -10.69
C SER A 127 -6.61 -2.51 -11.72
N ASP A 128 -6.29 -1.20 -11.75
CA ASP A 128 -5.61 -0.50 -12.84
C ASP A 128 -4.29 -1.15 -13.29
N PHE A 129 -3.56 -1.74 -12.34
CA PHE A 129 -2.24 -2.30 -12.57
C PHE A 129 -2.10 -3.68 -11.95
N LEU A 130 -2.01 -4.71 -12.79
CA LEU A 130 -1.61 -6.04 -12.36
C LEU A 130 -0.09 -6.11 -12.16
N VAL A 131 0.36 -6.07 -10.91
CA VAL A 131 1.79 -6.08 -10.54
C VAL A 131 2.35 -7.50 -10.56
N LYS A 132 1.58 -8.46 -10.03
CA LYS A 132 1.94 -9.88 -9.98
C LYS A 132 0.69 -10.74 -10.23
N ASN A 133 0.84 -11.74 -11.10
CA ASN A 133 -0.18 -12.74 -11.34
C ASN A 133 0.46 -14.13 -11.45
N SER A 134 0.35 -14.91 -10.39
CA SER A 134 0.84 -16.28 -10.33
C SER A 134 -0.08 -17.13 -9.49
N LEU A 135 0.07 -18.46 -9.59
CA LEU A 135 -0.81 -19.41 -8.89
C LEU A 135 -0.85 -19.22 -7.38
N THR A 136 0.22 -18.71 -6.78
CA THR A 136 0.35 -18.56 -5.32
C THR A 136 0.37 -17.11 -4.85
N ASP A 137 0.37 -16.13 -5.76
CA ASP A 137 0.57 -14.72 -5.44
C ASP A 137 -0.05 -13.83 -6.51
N PHE A 138 -0.99 -13.00 -6.08
CA PHE A 138 -1.73 -12.05 -6.88
C PHE A 138 -1.62 -10.66 -6.23
N ARG A 139 -1.03 -9.71 -6.94
CA ARG A 139 -0.88 -8.32 -6.49
C ARG A 139 -1.33 -7.35 -7.57
N TYR A 140 -2.13 -6.39 -7.18
CA TYR A 140 -2.52 -5.30 -8.06
C TYR A 140 -2.65 -3.99 -7.29
N ILE A 141 -2.54 -2.91 -8.04
CA ILE A 141 -2.62 -1.55 -7.55
C ILE A 141 -3.70 -0.83 -8.33
N SER A 142 -4.50 -0.04 -7.62
CA SER A 142 -5.55 0.79 -8.22
C SER A 142 -5.43 2.24 -7.74
N SER A 143 -5.82 3.17 -8.59
CA SER A 143 -5.90 4.61 -8.31
C SER A 143 -7.29 5.12 -8.65
N SER A 144 -7.91 5.82 -7.71
CA SER A 144 -9.28 6.35 -7.83
C SER A 144 -9.45 7.61 -7.00
N VAL A 145 -10.69 8.01 -6.77
CA VAL A 145 -11.09 9.10 -5.89
C VAL A 145 -12.01 8.56 -4.81
N ALA A 146 -11.74 8.94 -3.57
CA ALA A 146 -12.56 8.65 -2.40
C ALA A 146 -13.40 9.88 -2.03
N ALA A 147 -14.64 9.65 -1.61
CA ALA A 147 -15.41 10.64 -0.87
C ALA A 147 -15.02 10.55 0.61
N VAL A 148 -14.52 11.65 1.15
CA VAL A 148 -14.04 11.76 2.54
C VAL A 148 -14.94 12.71 3.31
N GLN A 149 -15.29 12.32 4.53
CA GLN A 149 -15.97 13.17 5.50
C GLN A 149 -15.20 13.18 6.82
N VAL A 150 -14.84 14.38 7.30
CA VAL A 150 -14.25 14.59 8.63
C VAL A 150 -15.07 15.63 9.37
N GLY A 151 -15.83 15.20 10.39
CA GLY A 151 -16.85 16.05 11.01
C GLY A 151 -17.89 16.52 9.98
N ASP A 152 -18.04 17.84 9.84
CA ASP A 152 -18.94 18.48 8.87
C ASP A 152 -18.30 18.72 7.49
N GLN A 153 -16.97 18.58 7.37
CA GLN A 153 -16.26 18.76 6.10
C GLN A 153 -16.42 17.53 5.22
N LYS A 154 -16.83 17.75 3.96
CA LYS A 154 -16.92 16.72 2.92
C LYS A 154 -16.12 17.16 1.71
N PHE A 155 -15.25 16.29 1.23
CA PHE A 155 -14.37 16.57 0.10
C PHE A 155 -13.98 15.28 -0.61
N ASN A 156 -13.42 15.43 -1.80
CA ASN A 156 -12.87 14.31 -2.57
C ASN A 156 -11.35 14.26 -2.35
N ALA A 157 -10.82 13.05 -2.22
CA ALA A 157 -9.39 12.83 -2.09
C ALA A 157 -8.93 11.72 -3.01
N HIS A 158 -7.70 11.80 -3.51
CA HIS A 158 -7.12 10.75 -4.32
C HIS A 158 -6.84 9.53 -3.46
N VAL A 159 -7.02 8.34 -4.04
CA VAL A 159 -6.75 7.08 -3.35
C VAL A 159 -5.89 6.16 -4.19
N MET A 160 -4.92 5.53 -3.55
CA MET A 160 -4.23 4.34 -4.02
C MET A 160 -4.63 3.16 -3.14
N THR A 161 -4.94 2.03 -3.75
CA THR A 161 -4.99 0.74 -3.06
C THR A 161 -3.93 -0.21 -3.58
N ASP A 162 -3.14 -0.82 -2.71
CA ASP A 162 -2.25 -1.94 -3.01
C ASP A 162 -2.81 -3.19 -2.33
N ARG A 163 -3.16 -4.20 -3.12
CA ARG A 163 -3.68 -5.45 -2.58
C ARG A 163 -2.79 -6.60 -2.96
N VAL A 164 -2.50 -7.44 -1.98
CA VAL A 164 -1.80 -8.71 -2.14
C VAL A 164 -2.67 -9.84 -1.61
N ILE A 165 -2.84 -10.88 -2.41
CA ILE A 165 -3.47 -12.14 -2.03
C ILE A 165 -2.45 -13.23 -2.34
N SER A 166 -1.98 -13.91 -1.31
CA SER A 166 -0.99 -14.98 -1.45
C SER A 166 -1.45 -16.23 -0.70
N THR A 167 -1.15 -17.40 -1.26
CA THR A 167 -1.28 -18.69 -0.57
C THR A 167 0.09 -19.18 -0.06
N ASP A 168 1.16 -18.41 -0.28
CA ASP A 168 2.52 -18.71 0.14
C ASP A 168 2.99 -17.68 1.18
N PHE A 169 2.49 -17.83 2.41
CA PHE A 169 2.88 -16.99 3.54
C PHE A 169 4.39 -17.01 3.82
N LEU A 170 5.04 -18.18 3.69
CA LEU A 170 6.47 -18.32 3.97
C LEU A 170 7.30 -17.40 3.07
N LYS A 171 6.96 -17.33 1.78
CA LYS A 171 7.61 -16.40 0.87
C LYS A 171 7.45 -14.94 1.34
N MET A 172 6.25 -14.54 1.75
CA MET A 172 6.02 -13.17 2.25
C MET A 172 6.80 -12.87 3.54
N ALA A 173 6.78 -13.77 4.52
CA ALA A 173 7.53 -13.61 5.76
C ALA A 173 9.05 -13.55 5.53
N THR A 174 9.59 -14.27 4.53
CA THR A 174 11.02 -14.20 4.19
C THR A 174 11.42 -12.90 3.48
N LEU A 175 10.48 -12.23 2.79
CA LEU A 175 10.72 -10.91 2.21
C LEU A 175 10.89 -9.85 3.30
N GLU A 176 10.09 -9.92 4.38
CA GLU A 176 10.20 -8.99 5.52
C GLU A 176 11.56 -9.07 6.25
N GLN A 177 12.22 -10.25 6.20
CA GLN A 177 13.54 -10.45 6.80
C GLN A 177 14.70 -10.04 5.87
N THR A 178 14.41 -9.66 4.63
CA THR A 178 15.45 -9.29 3.66
C THR A 178 15.96 -7.88 3.93
N LYS A 179 17.29 -7.70 3.98
CA LYS A 179 17.90 -6.37 4.07
C LYS A 179 17.71 -5.59 2.76
N LEU A 180 16.76 -4.66 2.77
CA LEU A 180 16.30 -3.82 1.69
C LEU A 180 16.30 -2.34 2.10
N VAL A 181 16.51 -1.50 1.10
CA VAL A 181 16.18 -0.07 1.16
C VAL A 181 15.10 0.16 0.11
N THR A 182 13.91 0.55 0.54
CA THR A 182 12.75 0.78 -0.34
C THR A 182 12.29 2.22 -0.23
N SER A 183 12.03 2.84 -1.38
CA SER A 183 11.34 4.11 -1.52
C SER A 183 10.10 3.87 -2.38
N SER A 184 8.92 4.06 -1.80
CA SER A 184 7.64 3.86 -2.47
C SER A 184 6.83 5.15 -2.42
N MET A 185 6.33 5.60 -3.57
CA MET A 185 5.65 6.88 -3.71
C MET A 185 4.33 6.68 -4.44
N ALA A 186 3.28 7.33 -3.96
CA ALA A 186 2.00 7.43 -4.67
C ALA A 186 1.69 8.93 -4.85
N LEU A 187 1.69 9.39 -6.09
CA LEU A 187 1.68 10.81 -6.43
C LEU A 187 0.56 11.12 -7.42
N TRP A 188 -0.06 12.29 -7.25
CA TRP A 188 -1.09 12.83 -8.13
C TRP A 188 -0.74 14.27 -8.51
N ASP A 189 -0.81 14.58 -9.81
CA ASP A 189 -0.63 15.94 -10.32
C ASP A 189 -1.96 16.71 -10.42
N GLU A 190 -1.89 18.02 -10.62
CA GLU A 190 -3.07 18.89 -10.77
C GLU A 190 -3.93 18.53 -12.00
N SER A 191 -3.40 17.75 -12.95
CA SER A 191 -4.17 17.22 -14.09
C SER A 191 -4.84 15.88 -13.80
N GLY A 192 -4.67 15.34 -12.60
CA GLY A 192 -5.22 14.05 -12.16
C GLY A 192 -4.40 12.84 -12.58
N ASN A 193 -3.22 13.03 -13.18
CA ASN A 193 -2.34 11.91 -13.52
C ASN A 193 -1.82 11.26 -12.26
N TYR A 194 -1.69 9.94 -12.29
CA TYR A 194 -1.19 9.16 -11.16
C TYR A 194 0.15 8.51 -11.47
N TYR A 195 1.06 8.57 -10.49
CA TYR A 195 2.37 7.95 -10.54
C TYR A 195 2.58 7.12 -9.26
N HIS A 196 2.75 5.81 -9.42
CA HIS A 196 3.31 4.97 -8.38
C HIS A 196 4.75 4.67 -8.69
N ILE A 197 5.67 5.04 -7.81
CA ILE A 197 7.11 4.86 -8.03
C ILE A 197 7.64 3.95 -6.93
N ASP A 198 8.17 2.80 -7.29
CA ASP A 198 8.81 1.87 -6.36
C ASP A 198 10.26 1.67 -6.75
N ILE A 199 11.14 1.97 -5.80
CA ILE A 199 12.58 1.83 -5.91
C ILE A 199 13.03 0.99 -4.73
N THR A 200 13.42 -0.25 -4.99
CA THR A 200 13.91 -1.17 -3.97
C THR A 200 15.33 -1.61 -4.30
N LYS A 201 16.23 -1.49 -3.32
CA LYS A 201 17.61 -1.96 -3.37
C LYS A 201 17.82 -3.04 -2.33
N VAL A 202 18.21 -4.24 -2.75
CA VAL A 202 18.53 -5.37 -1.87
C VAL A 202 20.04 -5.37 -1.60
N LYS A 203 20.45 -5.37 -0.32
CA LYS A 203 21.88 -5.28 0.06
C LYS A 203 22.63 -6.63 0.07
N SER A 204 21.93 -7.75 0.13
CA SER A 204 22.52 -9.09 -0.04
C SER A 204 21.96 -9.75 -1.29
N SER A 205 22.69 -10.69 -1.88
CA SER A 205 22.18 -11.52 -2.99
C SER A 205 21.09 -12.46 -2.48
N ASN A 206 19.89 -11.95 -2.20
CA ASN A 206 18.73 -12.77 -1.96
C ASN A 206 18.25 -13.32 -3.31
N ALA A 207 18.32 -14.64 -3.50
CA ALA A 207 17.85 -15.29 -4.72
C ALA A 207 16.35 -15.08 -4.99
N ASN A 208 15.57 -14.76 -3.95
CA ASN A 208 14.12 -14.67 -4.02
C ASN A 208 13.58 -13.27 -4.32
N TYR A 209 14.41 -12.21 -4.20
CA TYR A 209 13.99 -10.84 -4.47
C TYR A 209 15.14 -9.98 -4.97
N GLN A 210 14.94 -9.35 -6.13
CA GLN A 210 15.95 -8.53 -6.79
C GLN A 210 15.65 -7.04 -6.60
N SER A 211 16.72 -6.24 -6.57
CA SER A 211 16.63 -4.80 -6.67
C SER A 211 15.87 -4.42 -7.96
N HIS A 212 15.00 -3.44 -7.87
CA HIS A 212 14.22 -2.98 -9.00
C HIS A 212 13.81 -1.54 -8.84
N THR A 213 13.48 -0.95 -9.98
CA THR A 213 12.92 0.38 -10.09
C THR A 213 11.82 0.32 -11.14
N TRP A 214 10.59 0.59 -10.74
CA TRP A 214 9.48 0.67 -11.68
C TRP A 214 8.54 1.82 -11.35
N ILE A 215 7.82 2.26 -12.37
CA ILE A 215 6.75 3.25 -12.27
C ILE A 215 5.47 2.66 -12.85
N LEU A 216 4.36 2.84 -12.15
CA LEU A 216 3.01 2.66 -12.69
C LEU A 216 2.44 4.05 -12.94
N TYR A 217 2.06 4.32 -14.18
CA TYR A 217 1.53 5.61 -14.61
C TYR A 217 0.10 5.44 -15.12
N LYS A 218 -0.82 6.28 -14.66
CA LYS A 218 -2.18 6.38 -15.21
C LYS A 218 -2.39 7.81 -15.71
N ASP A 219 -2.59 7.94 -17.02
CA ASP A 219 -2.85 9.22 -17.67
C ASP A 219 -4.34 9.55 -17.54
N ALA A 220 -4.66 10.68 -16.90
CA ALA A 220 -6.04 11.08 -16.65
C ALA A 220 -6.81 11.47 -17.92
N ARG A 221 -6.12 11.92 -18.97
CA ARG A 221 -6.74 12.40 -20.21
C ARG A 221 -7.21 11.25 -21.09
N THR A 222 -6.41 10.19 -21.13
CA THR A 222 -6.66 9.02 -21.97
C THR A 222 -7.19 7.82 -21.18
N ASN A 223 -7.18 7.89 -19.85
CA ASN A 223 -7.43 6.78 -18.93
C ASN A 223 -6.55 5.55 -19.22
N SER A 224 -5.37 5.77 -19.80
CA SER A 224 -4.43 4.69 -20.14
C SER A 224 -3.48 4.42 -18.97
N THR A 225 -3.09 3.16 -18.82
CA THR A 225 -2.13 2.72 -17.81
C THR A 225 -0.84 2.24 -18.46
N SER A 226 0.30 2.45 -17.78
CA SER A 226 1.62 2.04 -18.26
C SER A 226 2.51 1.60 -17.12
N LYS A 227 3.36 0.60 -17.37
CA LYS A 227 4.43 0.17 -16.47
C LYS A 227 5.79 0.45 -17.09
N ILE A 228 6.61 1.21 -16.38
CA ILE A 228 7.89 1.75 -16.85
C ILE A 228 9.01 1.22 -15.97
N PHE A 229 10.14 0.87 -16.58
CA PHE A 229 11.36 0.44 -15.92
C PHE A 229 12.48 1.41 -16.30
N GLU A 230 13.28 1.81 -15.32
CA GLU A 230 14.37 2.81 -15.31
C GLU A 230 13.96 4.20 -14.77
N VAL A 231 14.53 4.56 -13.62
CA VAL A 231 14.43 5.88 -12.98
C VAL A 231 15.74 6.16 -12.26
N ASP A 232 16.28 7.36 -12.45
CA ASP A 232 17.38 7.88 -11.64
C ASP A 232 16.82 8.73 -10.49
N GLN A 233 17.25 8.44 -9.26
CA GLN A 233 16.83 9.16 -8.05
C GLN A 233 18.06 9.61 -7.24
N ASN A 234 18.06 10.87 -6.82
CA ASN A 234 19.00 11.41 -5.81
C ASN A 234 18.32 11.53 -4.43
N THR A 235 19.18 11.56 -3.40
CA THR A 235 19.00 11.65 -1.92
C THR A 235 17.63 12.06 -1.31
N PRO A 236 17.33 11.65 -0.06
CA PRO A 236 15.98 11.67 0.53
C PRO A 236 15.40 13.05 0.91
N LYS A 237 16.17 14.15 0.88
CA LYS A 237 15.66 15.48 1.24
C LYS A 237 15.02 16.23 0.06
N GLN A 238 15.43 15.87 -1.15
CA GLN A 238 14.88 16.41 -2.39
C GLN A 238 14.96 15.30 -3.42
N VAL A 239 13.80 14.78 -3.78
CA VAL A 239 13.70 13.65 -4.70
C VAL A 239 13.46 14.21 -6.09
N THR A 240 14.46 14.10 -6.96
CA THR A 240 14.27 14.34 -8.40
C THR A 240 14.26 13.01 -9.12
N ILE A 241 13.22 12.79 -9.91
CA ILE A 241 12.93 11.58 -10.67
C ILE A 241 12.82 12.00 -12.13
N THR A 242 13.62 11.38 -12.99
CA THR A 242 13.48 11.54 -14.44
C THR A 242 12.89 10.26 -15.02
N ILE A 243 11.86 10.39 -15.87
CA ILE A 243 11.14 9.29 -16.50
C ILE A 243 11.31 9.43 -18.03
N PRO A 244 12.39 8.85 -18.61
CA PRO A 244 12.68 9.02 -20.04
C PRO A 244 11.52 8.58 -20.94
N LYS A 245 10.86 7.46 -20.58
CA LYS A 245 9.74 6.88 -21.35
C LYS A 245 8.45 7.68 -21.29
N LEU A 246 8.37 8.71 -20.44
CA LEU A 246 7.28 9.70 -20.45
C LEU A 246 7.81 11.03 -20.99
N ASN A 247 8.40 11.04 -22.19
CA ASN A 247 8.95 12.23 -22.83
C ASN A 247 9.93 13.02 -21.95
N ASN A 248 10.78 12.30 -21.19
CA ASN A 248 11.67 12.88 -20.18
C ASN A 248 10.96 13.69 -19.10
N THR A 249 9.77 13.26 -18.67
CA THR A 249 9.07 13.83 -17.51
C THR A 249 10.00 13.91 -16.30
N LYS A 250 10.03 15.06 -15.64
CA LYS A 250 10.80 15.28 -14.42
C LYS A 250 9.86 15.57 -13.27
N ILE A 251 10.01 14.84 -12.18
CA ILE A 251 9.28 15.06 -10.93
C ILE A 251 10.29 15.50 -9.88
N SER A 252 10.04 16.63 -9.23
CA SER A 252 10.86 17.16 -8.13
C SER A 252 9.99 17.32 -6.89
N LEU A 253 10.34 16.61 -5.82
CA LEU A 253 9.57 16.53 -4.58
C LEU A 253 10.38 17.01 -3.38
N VAL A 254 9.67 17.61 -2.43
CA VAL A 254 10.15 17.95 -1.09
C VAL A 254 9.21 17.33 -0.06
N SER A 255 9.74 17.04 1.13
CA SER A 255 8.93 16.60 2.27
C SER A 255 8.02 17.74 2.72
N ASP A 256 6.77 17.42 3.00
CA ASP A 256 5.75 18.35 3.48
C ASP A 256 5.45 18.07 4.96
N TRP A 257 4.85 16.91 5.27
CA TRP A 257 4.61 16.44 6.64
C TRP A 257 5.15 15.06 6.90
N VAL A 258 5.89 14.87 8.00
CA VAL A 258 6.27 13.54 8.47
C VAL A 258 5.14 12.93 9.31
N LEU A 259 4.44 11.95 8.74
CA LEU A 259 3.38 11.19 9.41
C LEU A 259 3.98 10.26 10.47
N SER A 260 5.00 9.48 10.09
CA SER A 260 5.66 8.49 10.93
C SER A 260 7.16 8.50 10.74
N HIS A 261 7.89 8.32 11.83
CA HIS A 261 9.30 8.01 11.80
C HIS A 261 9.65 6.99 12.89
N ARG A 262 10.06 5.81 12.44
CA ARG A 262 10.76 4.79 13.23
C ARG A 262 12.19 4.69 12.68
N ASN A 263 13.11 4.12 13.46
CA ASN A 263 14.55 4.07 13.13
C ASN A 263 14.88 3.60 11.70
N PHE A 264 14.01 2.81 11.08
CA PHE A 264 14.16 2.25 9.73
C PHE A 264 12.95 2.50 8.82
N ASP A 265 11.93 3.25 9.25
CA ASP A 265 10.65 3.38 8.52
C ASP A 265 10.17 4.83 8.64
N THR A 266 10.04 5.52 7.51
CA THR A 266 9.58 6.91 7.44
C THR A 266 8.42 7.02 6.48
N VAL A 267 7.35 7.63 6.96
CA VAL A 267 6.13 7.89 6.20
C VAL A 267 5.87 9.39 6.21
N GLN A 268 5.64 9.99 5.05
CA GLN A 268 5.43 11.43 4.93
C GLN A 268 4.52 11.78 3.74
N THR A 269 3.90 12.96 3.80
CA THR A 269 3.37 13.63 2.61
C THR A 269 4.49 14.36 1.87
N VAL A 270 4.34 14.51 0.57
CA VAL A 270 5.27 15.21 -0.29
C VAL A 270 4.54 16.19 -1.20
N LEU A 271 5.21 17.29 -1.50
CA LEU A 271 4.77 18.32 -2.43
C LEU A 271 5.88 18.57 -3.46
N GLY A 272 5.51 19.03 -4.64
CA GLY A 272 6.50 19.25 -5.68
C GLY A 272 5.94 19.72 -7.00
N GLN A 273 6.76 19.52 -8.03
CA GLN A 273 6.45 19.88 -9.40
C GLN A 273 6.71 18.70 -10.34
N VAL A 274 5.86 18.56 -11.35
CA VAL A 274 6.07 17.71 -12.51
C VAL A 274 6.25 18.61 -13.74
N ILE A 275 7.27 18.32 -14.53
CA ILE A 275 7.58 19.01 -15.79
C ILE A 275 7.60 17.96 -16.90
N ASP A 276 6.69 18.10 -17.86
CA ASP A 276 6.62 17.26 -19.05
C ASP A 276 6.33 18.09 -20.30
N ILE A 277 5.88 17.44 -21.37
CA ILE A 277 5.56 18.10 -22.65
C ILE A 277 4.41 19.09 -22.54
N ASP A 278 3.54 18.93 -21.55
CA ASP A 278 2.36 19.76 -21.33
C ASP A 278 2.66 20.92 -20.36
N GLY A 279 3.91 21.03 -19.88
CA GLY A 279 4.41 22.11 -19.04
C GLY A 279 4.65 21.70 -17.59
N GLU A 280 4.77 22.72 -16.73
CA GLU A 280 5.01 22.57 -15.30
C GLU A 280 3.69 22.60 -14.53
N ARG A 281 3.50 21.63 -13.63
CA ARG A 281 2.29 21.50 -12.80
C ARG A 281 2.66 21.07 -11.39
N LYS A 282 1.81 21.35 -10.40
CA LYS A 282 2.05 20.82 -9.05
C LYS A 282 1.75 19.33 -9.00
N ILE A 283 2.51 18.64 -8.17
CA ILE A 283 2.34 17.23 -7.85
C ILE A 283 2.47 17.04 -6.35
N SER A 284 1.70 16.12 -5.81
CA SER A 284 1.63 15.88 -4.38
C SER A 284 1.26 14.44 -4.08
N GLY A 285 1.47 14.01 -2.85
CA GLY A 285 1.00 12.70 -2.44
C GLY A 285 1.79 12.14 -1.26
N TYR A 286 2.05 10.85 -1.36
CA TYR A 286 2.55 10.02 -0.27
C TYR A 286 3.93 9.45 -0.58
N TYR A 287 4.80 9.42 0.43
CA TYR A 287 6.13 8.84 0.37
C TYR A 287 6.37 7.93 1.58
N HIS A 288 6.80 6.70 1.30
CA HIS A 288 7.19 5.72 2.30
C HIS A 288 8.61 5.24 2.02
N PHE A 289 9.47 5.38 3.02
CA PHE A 289 10.86 4.97 2.98
C PHE A 289 11.15 3.95 4.07
N ILE A 290 11.72 2.82 3.67
CA ILE A 290 12.18 1.77 4.58
C ILE A 290 13.68 1.54 4.37
N ASP A 291 14.45 1.51 5.45
CA ASP A 291 15.87 1.10 5.49
C ASP A 291 16.08 0.07 6.61
N ASN A 292 15.72 -1.18 6.36
CA ASN A 292 15.87 -2.27 7.34
C ASN A 292 17.27 -2.91 7.29
N THR A 293 18.27 -2.18 6.79
CA THR A 293 19.62 -2.72 6.60
C THR A 293 20.50 -2.60 7.84
N LYS A 294 20.08 -1.75 8.77
CA LYS A 294 20.74 -1.45 10.04
C LYS A 294 20.45 -2.52 11.08
#